data_AF-A0A7S3NBU9-F1
#
_entry.id   AF-A0A7S3NBU9-F1
#
_cell.length_a   1.000
_cell.length_b   1.000
_cell.length_c   1.000
_cell.angle_alpha   90.00
_cell.angle_beta   90.00
_cell.angle_gamma   90.00
#
_symmetry.space_group_name_H-M   'P 1'
#
loop_
_entity.id
_entity.type
_entity.pdbx_description
1 polymer ?
#
loop_
_entity_poly.entity_id
_entity_poly.type
_entity_poly.pdbx_seq_one_letter_code
_entity_poly.pdbx_strand_id
1 'polypeptide(L)'
;KNSKEEDSILKAIGEVKRGDPLLMFLLGANYERMQGKYEDRCYYELADIIQEAMDSKKLNEVELSRTYKELLHQEDLPKVLNLIWFKRYKNKVDFGDSPKSLKIVDKDFGQSELVKVEVPKVHQPVATGKAQIAKQDSLYEELVRIERQKEELRRKEEDEENQRLIQKMLEEEEQQNFISEEQAKENELKDKEAAERLALELQQEAEALREEEEKHNMPDCKICFDKIEFEDLNPLICGHMFHRECFMPYIKLKITSKDAVNNISCPDCHTELDNQEIQDYCEPQDYEKLIKFQFDLFVEQNNNEFLNC
;
A
#
# COMPACT_ATOMS: atom_id res chain seq x y z
N LYS A 1 -12.74 8.60 -9.76
CA LYS A 1 -13.11 7.62 -8.70
C LYS A 1 -11.98 7.43 -7.68
N ASN A 2 -11.02 8.38 -7.54
CA ASN A 2 -10.14 8.53 -6.37
C ASN A 2 -9.55 9.95 -6.35
N SER A 3 -10.21 10.91 -5.67
CA SER A 3 -9.73 12.30 -5.62
C SER A 3 -8.41 12.44 -4.82
N LYS A 4 -8.15 11.51 -3.90
CA LYS A 4 -6.93 11.50 -3.08
C LYS A 4 -5.67 11.13 -3.86
N GLU A 5 -5.79 10.30 -4.90
CA GLU A 5 -4.65 9.95 -5.77
C GLU A 5 -4.31 11.11 -6.71
N GLU A 6 -5.32 11.82 -7.22
CA GLU A 6 -5.13 13.02 -8.05
C GLU A 6 -4.42 14.14 -7.27
N ASP A 7 -4.83 14.41 -6.03
CA ASP A 7 -4.21 15.44 -5.19
C ASP A 7 -2.75 15.11 -4.82
N SER A 8 -2.43 13.83 -4.62
CA SER A 8 -1.08 13.38 -4.29
C SER A 8 -0.11 13.53 -5.47
N ILE A 9 -0.58 13.26 -6.69
CA ILE A 9 0.20 13.44 -7.93
C ILE A 9 0.37 14.91 -8.27
N LEU A 10 -0.68 15.74 -8.13
CA LEU A 10 -0.59 17.19 -8.35
C LEU A 10 0.37 17.85 -7.35
N LYS A 11 0.38 17.38 -6.10
CA LYS A 11 1.35 17.81 -5.09
C LYS A 11 2.78 17.38 -5.45
N ALA A 12 2.98 16.15 -5.90
CA ALA A 12 4.28 15.67 -6.38
C ALA A 12 4.78 16.48 -7.59
N ILE A 13 3.91 16.82 -8.54
CA ILE A 13 4.22 17.70 -9.69
C ILE A 13 4.67 19.09 -9.22
N GLY A 14 4.04 19.63 -8.17
CA GLY A 14 4.40 20.93 -7.58
C GLY A 14 5.74 20.93 -6.83
N GLU A 15 6.16 19.78 -6.29
CA GLU A 15 7.38 19.64 -5.46
C GLU A 15 8.63 19.23 -6.27
N VAL A 16 8.47 18.74 -7.50
CA VAL A 16 9.59 18.46 -8.40
C VAL A 16 10.28 19.78 -8.77
N LYS A 17 11.53 19.96 -8.29
CA LYS A 17 12.41 21.07 -8.69
C LYS A 17 12.43 21.15 -10.22
N ARG A 18 12.19 22.35 -10.77
CA ARG A 18 11.98 22.74 -12.19
C ARG A 18 13.07 22.32 -13.21
N GLY A 19 13.69 21.16 -13.10
CA GLY A 19 14.91 20.82 -13.85
C GLY A 19 14.97 19.42 -14.45
N ASP A 20 14.03 18.51 -14.16
CA ASP A 20 14.02 17.17 -14.76
C ASP A 20 12.83 16.99 -15.73
N PRO A 21 13.06 17.19 -17.05
CA PRO A 21 12.02 17.05 -18.08
C PRO A 21 11.43 15.65 -18.15
N LEU A 22 12.21 14.61 -17.79
CA LEU A 22 11.78 13.21 -17.85
C LEU A 22 10.74 12.94 -16.75
N LEU A 23 10.98 13.46 -15.54
CA LEU A 23 10.07 13.30 -14.41
C LEU A 23 8.76 14.08 -14.61
N MET A 24 8.82 15.29 -15.14
CA MET A 24 7.62 16.08 -15.49
C MET A 24 6.78 15.42 -16.58
N PHE A 25 7.43 14.81 -17.59
CA PHE A 25 6.73 14.08 -18.63
C PHE A 25 6.08 12.81 -18.09
N LEU A 26 6.79 12.01 -17.27
CA LEU A 26 6.25 10.80 -16.66
C LEU A 26 5.06 11.08 -15.74
N LEU A 27 5.10 12.17 -14.97
CA LEU A 27 3.97 12.60 -14.14
C LEU A 27 2.77 13.09 -14.97
N GLY A 28 3.02 13.85 -16.05
CA GLY A 28 1.97 14.28 -16.98
C GLY A 28 1.30 13.11 -17.68
N ALA A 29 2.09 12.12 -18.11
CA ALA A 29 1.60 10.91 -18.75
C ALA A 29 0.76 10.08 -17.76
N ASN A 30 1.21 9.86 -16.52
CA ASN A 30 0.37 9.17 -15.53
C ASN A 30 -0.95 9.91 -15.23
N TYR A 31 -0.93 11.25 -15.20
CA TYR A 31 -2.14 12.06 -15.01
C TYR A 31 -3.14 11.92 -16.17
N GLU A 32 -2.70 11.99 -17.43
CA GLU A 32 -3.56 11.80 -18.60
C GLU A 32 -4.14 10.37 -18.69
N ARG A 33 -3.40 9.37 -18.19
CA ARG A 33 -3.85 7.97 -18.09
C ARG A 33 -4.99 7.84 -17.09
N MET A 34 -4.87 8.43 -15.89
CA MET A 34 -5.93 8.41 -14.89
C MET A 34 -7.22 9.10 -15.38
N GLN A 35 -7.08 10.09 -16.26
CA GLN A 35 -8.19 10.79 -16.90
C GLN A 35 -8.83 9.99 -18.07
N GLY A 36 -8.33 8.79 -18.37
CA GLY A 36 -8.87 7.91 -19.42
C GLY A 36 -8.63 8.42 -20.84
N LYS A 37 -7.68 9.34 -21.04
CA LYS A 37 -7.36 9.96 -22.35
C LYS A 37 -6.13 9.35 -23.02
N TYR A 38 -5.71 8.17 -22.54
CA TYR A 38 -4.48 7.52 -22.98
C TYR A 38 -4.64 6.85 -24.34
N GLU A 39 -4.08 7.48 -25.38
CA GLU A 39 -3.92 6.89 -26.72
C GLU A 39 -2.47 6.42 -26.92
N ASP A 40 -2.25 5.44 -27.80
CA ASP A 40 -0.95 4.80 -28.11
C ASP A 40 0.19 5.80 -28.46
N ARG A 41 -0.16 7.05 -28.77
CA ARG A 41 0.76 8.14 -29.11
C ARG A 41 1.76 8.47 -27.99
N CYS A 42 1.35 8.35 -26.72
CA CYS A 42 2.19 8.70 -25.57
C CYS A 42 3.38 7.74 -25.38
N TYR A 43 3.28 6.48 -25.82
CA TYR A 43 4.39 5.52 -25.70
C TYR A 43 5.54 5.84 -26.67
N TYR A 44 5.25 6.41 -27.83
CA TYR A 44 6.28 6.80 -28.79
C TYR A 44 7.05 8.02 -28.34
N GLU A 45 6.34 9.02 -27.79
CA GLU A 45 6.95 10.23 -27.23
C GLU A 45 7.78 9.90 -25.98
N LEU A 46 7.27 9.03 -25.11
CA LEU A 46 8.03 8.53 -23.96
C LEU A 46 9.32 7.82 -24.40
N ALA A 47 9.23 6.95 -25.40
CA ALA A 47 10.40 6.24 -25.94
C ALA A 47 11.43 7.19 -26.56
N ASP A 48 11.01 8.28 -27.21
CA ASP A 48 11.91 9.29 -27.77
C ASP A 48 12.66 10.07 -26.69
N ILE A 49 11.97 10.53 -25.65
CA ILE A 49 12.58 11.27 -24.53
C ILE A 49 13.60 10.40 -23.80
N ILE A 50 13.32 9.11 -23.65
CA ILE A 50 14.24 8.17 -23.01
C ILE A 50 15.43 7.85 -23.87
N GLN A 51 15.22 7.65 -25.17
CA GLN A 51 16.32 7.45 -26.10
C GLN A 51 17.28 8.66 -26.07
N GLU A 52 16.72 9.89 -26.04
CA GLU A 52 17.51 11.12 -25.90
C GLU A 52 18.25 11.22 -24.55
N ALA A 53 17.62 10.80 -23.45
CA ALA A 53 18.25 10.76 -22.12
C ALA A 53 19.39 9.72 -22.04
N MET A 54 19.22 8.55 -22.67
CA MET A 54 20.26 7.52 -22.79
C MET A 54 21.41 7.99 -23.68
N ASP A 55 21.12 8.59 -24.82
CA ASP A 55 22.14 9.05 -25.78
C ASP A 55 22.94 10.25 -25.24
N SER A 56 22.32 11.08 -24.39
CA SER A 56 22.99 12.14 -23.64
C SER A 56 23.78 11.64 -22.41
N LYS A 57 23.82 10.31 -22.16
CA LYS A 57 24.44 9.65 -20.99
C LYS A 57 23.93 10.16 -19.64
N LYS A 58 22.74 10.78 -19.61
CA LYS A 58 22.13 11.29 -18.38
C LYS A 58 21.46 10.18 -17.56
N LEU A 59 21.13 9.06 -18.20
CA LEU A 59 20.73 7.83 -17.53
C LEU A 59 21.56 6.65 -18.03
N ASN A 60 22.06 5.84 -17.10
CA ASN A 60 22.56 4.51 -17.42
C ASN A 60 21.41 3.48 -17.40
N GLU A 61 21.65 2.31 -18.01
CA GLU A 61 20.65 1.25 -18.19
C GLU A 61 20.08 0.72 -16.86
N VAL A 62 20.86 0.81 -15.77
CA VAL A 62 20.48 0.39 -14.42
C VAL A 62 19.55 1.41 -13.77
N GLU A 63 19.86 2.71 -13.90
CA GLU A 63 19.02 3.81 -13.42
C GLU A 63 17.69 3.83 -14.17
N LEU A 64 17.72 3.63 -15.48
CA LEU A 64 16.50 3.55 -16.30
C LEU A 64 15.59 2.41 -15.83
N SER A 65 16.14 1.21 -15.62
CA SER A 65 15.39 0.04 -15.14
C SER A 65 14.77 0.27 -13.75
N ARG A 66 15.48 0.95 -12.85
CA ARG A 66 14.98 1.29 -11.51
C ARG A 66 13.83 2.30 -11.58
N THR A 67 14.04 3.43 -12.26
CA THR A 67 13.02 4.48 -12.43
C THR A 67 11.76 3.94 -13.13
N TYR A 68 11.93 3.00 -14.06
CA TYR A 68 10.82 2.34 -14.74
C TYR A 68 10.00 1.42 -13.84
N LYS A 69 10.66 0.63 -12.99
CA LYS A 69 9.98 -0.26 -12.04
C LYS A 69 9.14 0.51 -11.02
N GLU A 70 9.53 1.76 -10.73
CA GLU A 70 8.84 2.62 -9.77
C GLU A 70 7.66 3.39 -10.41
N LEU A 71 7.68 3.66 -11.73
CA LEU A 71 6.73 4.57 -12.38
C LEU A 71 5.75 3.91 -13.35
N LEU A 72 6.00 2.68 -13.80
CA LEU A 72 5.14 1.94 -14.71
C LEU A 72 4.75 0.57 -14.13
N HIS A 73 3.49 0.17 -14.31
CA HIS A 73 3.07 -1.20 -14.02
C HIS A 73 3.91 -2.20 -14.82
N GLN A 74 4.31 -3.31 -14.20
CA GLN A 74 5.20 -4.33 -14.78
C GLN A 74 4.79 -4.81 -16.19
N GLU A 75 3.49 -4.75 -16.52
CA GLU A 75 2.93 -5.21 -17.79
C GLU A 75 3.23 -4.29 -18.99
N ASP A 76 3.53 -3.01 -18.76
CA ASP A 76 3.77 -2.04 -19.84
C ASP A 76 5.27 -1.87 -20.15
N LEU A 77 6.16 -2.30 -19.24
CA LEU A 77 7.60 -2.27 -19.40
C LEU A 77 8.09 -3.03 -20.67
N PRO A 78 7.60 -4.24 -20.98
CA PRO A 78 8.01 -4.96 -22.18
C PRO A 78 7.66 -4.22 -23.48
N LYS A 79 6.53 -3.50 -23.52
CA LYS A 79 6.09 -2.76 -24.71
C LYS A 79 7.02 -1.59 -25.02
N VAL A 80 7.42 -0.85 -23.98
CA VAL A 80 8.32 0.30 -24.13
C VAL A 80 9.75 -0.14 -24.45
N LEU A 81 10.25 -1.20 -23.81
CA LEU A 81 11.57 -1.77 -24.12
C LEU A 81 11.63 -2.32 -25.55
N ASN A 82 10.55 -2.97 -26.03
CA ASN A 82 10.47 -3.42 -27.42
C ASN A 82 10.48 -2.26 -28.42
N LEU A 83 9.82 -1.14 -28.11
CA LEU A 83 9.84 0.07 -28.96
C LEU A 83 11.23 0.72 -29.03
N ILE A 84 11.94 0.80 -27.89
CA ILE A 84 13.31 1.32 -27.81
C ILE A 84 14.27 0.40 -28.57
N TRP A 85 14.18 -0.91 -28.36
CA TRP A 85 14.95 -1.90 -29.09
C TRP A 85 14.69 -1.81 -30.60
N PHE A 86 13.42 -1.76 -31.00
CA PHE A 86 13.05 -1.62 -32.41
C PHE A 86 13.65 -0.33 -33.00
N LYS A 87 13.55 0.83 -32.35
CA LYS A 87 14.15 2.09 -32.85
C LYS A 87 15.69 2.00 -32.97
N ARG A 88 16.36 1.38 -31.99
CA ARG A 88 17.83 1.29 -31.95
C ARG A 88 18.41 0.32 -32.98
N TYR A 89 17.67 -0.73 -33.33
CA TYR A 89 18.14 -1.80 -34.23
C TYR A 89 17.47 -1.82 -35.61
N LYS A 90 16.41 -1.03 -35.85
CA LYS A 90 15.74 -0.91 -37.16
C LYS A 90 16.71 -0.51 -38.29
N ASN A 91 17.74 0.28 -37.99
CA ASN A 91 18.75 0.68 -38.99
C ASN A 91 19.91 -0.34 -39.16
N LYS A 92 19.92 -1.43 -38.39
CA LYS A 92 20.93 -2.50 -38.44
C LYS A 92 20.40 -3.83 -38.99
N VAL A 93 19.08 -3.94 -39.18
CA VAL A 93 18.44 -5.09 -39.78
C VAL A 93 18.03 -4.69 -41.19
N ASP A 94 18.82 -5.12 -42.17
CA ASP A 94 18.50 -4.95 -43.59
C ASP A 94 17.42 -5.97 -43.95
N PHE A 95 16.15 -5.55 -43.95
CA PHE A 95 15.06 -6.35 -44.48
C PHE A 95 15.13 -6.27 -46.00
N GLY A 96 16.02 -7.08 -46.60
CA GLY A 96 16.04 -7.25 -48.05
C GLY A 96 14.65 -7.65 -48.56
N ASP A 97 14.27 -7.10 -49.70
CA ASP A 97 12.96 -7.26 -50.36
C ASP A 97 12.68 -8.72 -50.80
N SER A 98 12.49 -9.66 -49.87
CA SER A 98 11.84 -10.97 -50.08
C SER A 98 11.90 -11.87 -48.83
N PRO A 99 10.76 -12.36 -48.31
CA PRO A 99 10.71 -13.27 -47.17
C PRO A 99 10.94 -14.72 -47.60
N LYS A 100 12.14 -15.07 -48.10
CA LYS A 100 12.50 -16.47 -48.43
C LYS A 100 13.99 -16.76 -48.25
N SER A 101 14.53 -16.51 -47.06
CA SER A 101 15.57 -17.34 -46.41
C SER A 101 16.27 -16.54 -45.31
N LEU A 102 16.13 -16.97 -44.06
CA LEU A 102 17.03 -16.58 -42.99
C LEU A 102 18.34 -17.37 -43.19
N LYS A 103 19.43 -16.71 -43.58
CA LYS A 103 20.78 -17.31 -43.52
C LYS A 103 21.43 -16.86 -42.22
N ILE A 104 21.44 -17.74 -41.22
CA ILE A 104 22.36 -17.63 -40.09
C ILE A 104 23.69 -18.15 -40.62
N VAL A 105 24.64 -17.23 -40.83
CA VAL A 105 26.02 -17.59 -41.17
C VAL A 105 26.77 -17.72 -39.86
N ASP A 106 26.84 -18.94 -39.35
CA ASP A 106 27.74 -19.29 -38.26
C ASP A 106 29.16 -19.39 -38.83
N LYS A 107 30.08 -18.53 -38.38
CA LYS A 107 31.41 -18.36 -38.99
C LYS A 107 32.46 -19.37 -38.51
N ASP A 108 32.10 -20.29 -37.61
CA ASP A 108 33.10 -21.06 -36.85
C ASP A 108 33.21 -22.55 -37.20
N PHE A 109 32.40 -23.09 -38.13
CA PHE A 109 32.55 -24.47 -38.59
C PHE A 109 33.08 -24.55 -40.02
N GLY A 110 34.40 -24.60 -40.13
CA GLY A 110 35.10 -25.02 -41.33
C GLY A 110 34.96 -26.53 -41.58
N GLN A 111 34.89 -26.85 -42.88
CA GLN A 111 35.13 -28.16 -43.52
C GLN A 111 33.96 -29.17 -43.53
N SER A 112 33.27 -29.23 -44.68
CA SER A 112 32.53 -30.41 -45.13
C SER A 112 33.45 -31.28 -46.00
N GLU A 113 33.86 -32.46 -45.51
CA GLU A 113 34.56 -33.46 -46.33
C GLU A 113 33.57 -34.26 -47.18
N LEU A 114 33.80 -34.25 -48.50
CA LEU A 114 33.13 -35.10 -49.48
C LEU A 114 33.80 -36.48 -49.50
N VAL A 115 33.20 -37.46 -48.80
CA VAL A 115 33.64 -38.87 -48.87
C VAL A 115 33.21 -39.47 -50.21
N LYS A 116 34.16 -39.70 -51.12
CA LYS A 116 33.96 -40.52 -52.33
C LYS A 116 33.99 -42.00 -51.95
N VAL A 117 32.85 -42.68 -52.10
CA VAL A 117 32.75 -44.14 -52.00
C VAL A 117 32.99 -44.74 -53.39
N GLU A 118 34.09 -45.45 -53.58
CA GLU A 118 34.34 -46.23 -54.79
C GLU A 118 33.57 -47.55 -54.74
N VAL A 119 32.73 -47.79 -55.76
CA VAL A 119 31.93 -49.02 -55.89
C VAL A 119 32.78 -50.08 -56.60
N PRO A 120 33.04 -51.26 -55.98
CA PRO A 120 33.77 -52.33 -56.64
C PRO A 120 32.92 -53.00 -57.74
N LYS A 121 33.55 -53.24 -58.89
CA LYS A 121 32.95 -53.90 -60.06
C LYS A 121 32.74 -55.40 -59.77
N VAL A 122 31.49 -55.84 -59.80
CA VAL A 122 31.07 -57.25 -59.65
C VAL A 122 31.05 -57.94 -61.03
N HIS A 123 31.67 -59.12 -61.10
CA HIS A 123 31.71 -60.00 -62.28
C HIS A 123 30.42 -60.80 -62.50
N GLN A 124 30.17 -61.15 -63.77
CA GLN A 124 28.97 -61.78 -64.34
C GLN A 124 28.78 -63.29 -64.03
N PRO A 125 27.58 -63.85 -64.28
CA PRO A 125 27.01 -64.97 -63.52
C PRO A 125 27.23 -66.37 -64.12
N VAL A 126 27.29 -67.36 -63.24
CA VAL A 126 27.31 -68.81 -63.54
C VAL A 126 25.88 -69.37 -63.47
N ALA A 127 25.48 -70.10 -64.51
CA ALA A 127 24.14 -70.62 -64.70
C ALA A 127 23.83 -71.86 -63.84
N THR A 128 23.55 -71.67 -62.55
CA THR A 128 22.85 -72.64 -61.67
C THR A 128 21.91 -71.96 -60.65
N GLY A 129 21.57 -70.68 -60.85
CA GLY A 129 21.05 -69.78 -59.79
C GLY A 129 19.55 -69.77 -59.49
N LYS A 130 18.65 -70.41 -60.26
CA LYS A 130 17.18 -70.23 -60.06
C LYS A 130 16.67 -70.71 -58.69
N ALA A 131 17.18 -71.83 -58.18
CA ALA A 131 16.80 -72.34 -56.86
C ALA A 131 17.47 -71.58 -55.71
N GLN A 132 18.63 -70.95 -55.94
CA GLN A 132 19.29 -70.09 -54.97
C GLN A 132 18.60 -68.72 -54.87
N ILE A 133 18.15 -68.16 -55.99
CA ILE A 133 17.40 -66.90 -56.04
C ILE A 133 16.09 -67.03 -55.25
N ALA A 134 15.31 -68.09 -55.45
CA ALA A 134 14.05 -68.28 -54.70
C ALA A 134 14.25 -68.41 -53.17
N LYS A 135 15.35 -69.04 -52.73
CA LYS A 135 15.71 -69.09 -51.30
C LYS A 135 16.14 -67.73 -50.77
N GLN A 136 16.85 -66.95 -51.59
CA GLN A 136 17.29 -65.60 -51.24
C GLN A 136 16.10 -64.63 -51.13
N ASP A 137 15.12 -64.73 -52.03
CA ASP A 137 13.89 -63.94 -52.00
C ASP A 137 13.05 -64.25 -50.75
N SER A 138 12.90 -65.54 -50.41
CA SER A 138 12.21 -65.97 -49.18
C SER A 138 12.89 -65.46 -47.91
N LEU A 139 14.22 -65.47 -47.86
CA LEU A 139 14.98 -64.91 -46.73
C LEU A 139 14.84 -63.39 -46.66
N TYR A 140 14.78 -62.71 -47.79
CA TYR A 140 14.57 -61.27 -47.85
C TYR A 140 13.18 -60.87 -47.34
N GLU A 141 12.13 -61.60 -47.74
CA GLU A 141 10.77 -61.38 -47.23
C GLU A 141 10.68 -61.58 -45.71
N GLU A 142 11.37 -62.59 -45.17
CA GLU A 142 11.43 -62.83 -43.73
C GLU A 142 12.17 -61.70 -42.99
N LEU A 143 13.28 -61.19 -43.53
CA LEU A 143 14.01 -60.04 -42.99
C LEU A 143 13.13 -58.78 -42.95
N VAL A 144 12.44 -58.45 -44.04
CA VAL A 144 11.52 -57.29 -44.10
C VAL A 144 10.40 -57.43 -43.07
N ARG A 145 9.88 -58.65 -42.87
CA ARG A 145 8.87 -58.91 -41.83
C ARG A 145 9.41 -58.67 -40.42
N ILE A 146 10.62 -59.14 -40.13
CA ILE A 146 11.29 -58.93 -38.84
C ILE A 146 11.56 -57.43 -38.61
N GLU A 147 12.04 -56.70 -39.62
CA GLU A 147 12.28 -55.26 -39.52
C GLU A 147 10.99 -54.49 -39.24
N ARG A 148 9.88 -54.85 -39.91
CA ARG A 148 8.56 -54.25 -39.63
C ARG A 148 8.10 -54.51 -38.20
N GLN A 149 8.28 -55.74 -37.69
CA GLN A 149 7.93 -56.08 -36.31
C GLN A 149 8.80 -55.33 -35.29
N LYS A 150 10.10 -55.18 -35.56
CA LYS A 150 11.00 -54.37 -34.73
C LYS A 150 10.58 -52.90 -34.71
N GLU A 151 10.23 -52.34 -35.86
CA GLU A 151 9.74 -50.96 -35.95
C GLU A 151 8.42 -50.77 -35.19
N GLU A 152 7.49 -51.72 -35.28
CA GLU A 152 6.23 -51.67 -34.52
C GLU A 152 6.47 -51.75 -33.01
N LEU A 153 7.42 -52.58 -32.56
CA LEU A 153 7.81 -52.66 -31.15
C LEU A 153 8.46 -51.35 -30.68
N ARG A 154 9.36 -50.76 -31.47
CA ARG A 154 9.97 -49.45 -31.14
C ARG A 154 8.91 -48.37 -30.95
N ARG A 155 7.91 -48.30 -31.84
CA ARG A 155 6.81 -47.34 -31.72
C ARG A 155 5.99 -47.55 -30.45
N LYS A 156 5.72 -48.80 -30.08
CA LYS A 156 5.01 -49.11 -28.83
C LYS A 156 5.82 -48.72 -27.59
N GLU A 157 7.12 -48.98 -27.60
CA GLU A 157 8.02 -48.56 -26.52
C GLU A 157 8.08 -47.02 -26.41
N GLU A 158 8.19 -46.32 -27.54
CA GLU A 158 8.14 -44.85 -27.60
C GLU A 158 6.79 -44.29 -27.11
N ASP A 159 5.67 -44.89 -27.52
CA ASP A 159 4.33 -44.48 -27.08
C ASP A 159 4.14 -44.71 -25.57
N GLU A 160 4.62 -45.83 -25.02
CA GLU A 160 4.58 -46.12 -23.59
C GLU A 160 5.46 -45.14 -22.79
N GLU A 161 6.65 -44.80 -23.30
CA GLU A 161 7.53 -43.80 -22.68
C GLU A 161 6.89 -42.41 -22.69
N ASN A 162 6.31 -42.00 -23.82
CA ASN A 162 5.59 -40.74 -23.95
C ASN A 162 4.37 -40.68 -23.00
N GLN A 163 3.64 -41.78 -22.84
CA GLN A 163 2.53 -41.86 -21.88
C GLN A 163 3.01 -41.69 -20.44
N ARG A 164 4.12 -42.32 -20.05
CA ARG A 164 4.71 -42.15 -18.72
C ARG A 164 5.17 -40.70 -18.47
N LEU A 165 5.74 -40.05 -19.49
CA LEU A 165 6.16 -38.66 -19.39
C LEU A 165 4.96 -37.72 -19.20
N ILE A 166 3.89 -37.92 -19.98
CA ILE A 166 2.64 -37.14 -19.83
C ILE A 166 2.05 -37.33 -18.44
N GLN A 167 1.99 -38.57 -17.93
CA GLN A 167 1.48 -38.82 -16.59
C GLN A 167 2.32 -38.10 -15.52
N LYS A 168 3.65 -38.15 -15.63
CA LYS A 168 4.54 -37.45 -14.70
C LYS A 168 4.34 -35.93 -14.76
N MET A 169 4.16 -35.36 -15.94
CA MET A 169 3.89 -33.92 -16.09
C MET A 169 2.56 -33.51 -15.45
N LEU A 170 1.51 -34.34 -15.58
CA LEU A 170 0.22 -34.08 -14.93
C LEU A 170 0.34 -34.15 -13.40
N GLU A 171 1.06 -35.14 -12.87
CA GLU A 171 1.30 -35.26 -11.42
C GLU A 171 2.10 -34.06 -10.87
N GLU A 172 3.09 -33.55 -11.61
CA GLU A 172 3.85 -32.34 -11.25
C GLU A 172 2.96 -31.08 -11.29
N GLU A 173 2.07 -30.96 -12.28
CA GLU A 173 1.12 -29.86 -12.39
C GLU A 173 0.10 -29.87 -11.22
N GLU A 174 -0.42 -31.04 -10.86
CA GLU A 174 -1.32 -31.19 -9.70
C GLU A 174 -0.64 -30.79 -8.39
N GLN A 175 0.63 -31.20 -8.19
CA GLN A 175 1.41 -30.80 -7.02
C GLN A 175 1.65 -29.28 -6.99
N GLN A 176 1.95 -28.68 -8.14
CA GLN A 176 2.17 -27.23 -8.22
C GLN A 176 0.87 -26.46 -7.93
N ASN A 177 -0.27 -26.92 -8.43
CA ASN A 177 -1.57 -26.33 -8.14
C ASN A 177 -1.92 -26.42 -6.65
N PHE A 178 -1.65 -27.55 -6.01
CA PHE A 178 -1.86 -27.72 -4.58
C PHE A 178 -1.02 -26.73 -3.74
N ILE A 179 0.27 -26.60 -4.05
CA ILE A 179 1.17 -25.66 -3.37
C ILE A 179 0.70 -24.21 -3.58
N SER A 180 0.29 -23.87 -4.80
CA SER A 180 -0.20 -22.52 -5.11
C SER A 180 -1.50 -22.19 -4.36
N GLU A 181 -2.40 -23.16 -4.19
CA GLU A 181 -3.65 -22.96 -3.43
C GLU A 181 -3.38 -22.79 -1.93
N GLU A 182 -2.45 -23.57 -1.37
CA GLU A 182 -2.04 -23.45 0.03
C GLU A 182 -1.41 -22.08 0.32
N GLN A 183 -0.52 -21.62 -0.57
CA GLN A 183 0.08 -20.28 -0.47
C GLN A 183 -0.96 -19.16 -0.58
N ALA A 184 -1.96 -19.31 -1.45
CA ALA A 184 -3.04 -18.34 -1.57
C ALA A 184 -3.86 -18.24 -0.28
N LYS A 185 -4.18 -19.37 0.37
CA LYS A 185 -4.87 -19.39 1.67
C LYS A 185 -4.04 -18.79 2.79
N GLU A 186 -2.73 -19.06 2.81
CA GLU A 186 -1.82 -18.46 3.79
C GLU A 186 -1.74 -16.94 3.64
N ASN A 187 -1.67 -16.45 2.39
CA ASN A 187 -1.66 -15.01 2.12
C ASN A 187 -2.99 -14.36 2.49
N GLU A 188 -4.13 -14.99 2.19
CA GLU A 188 -5.45 -14.51 2.61
C GLU A 188 -5.57 -14.40 4.14
N LEU A 189 -5.03 -15.38 4.88
CA LEU A 189 -5.00 -15.33 6.34
C LEU A 189 -4.13 -14.17 6.85
N LYS A 190 -2.94 -13.97 6.28
CA LYS A 190 -2.05 -12.86 6.64
C LYS A 190 -2.69 -11.49 6.33
N ASP A 191 -3.38 -11.37 5.21
CA ASP A 191 -4.09 -10.14 4.84
C ASP A 191 -5.23 -9.85 5.82
N LYS A 192 -5.95 -10.89 6.25
CA LYS A 192 -7.00 -10.77 7.28
C LYS A 192 -6.42 -10.33 8.63
N GLU A 193 -5.34 -10.96 9.09
CA GLU A 193 -4.65 -10.58 10.34
C GLU A 193 -4.10 -9.14 10.29
N ALA A 194 -3.57 -8.72 9.14
CA ALA A 194 -3.11 -7.35 8.93
C ALA A 194 -4.25 -6.34 8.99
N ALA A 195 -5.41 -6.67 8.39
CA ALA A 195 -6.60 -5.83 8.44
C ALA A 195 -7.17 -5.72 9.87
N GLU A 196 -7.21 -6.81 10.63
CA GLU A 196 -7.66 -6.81 12.03
C GLU A 196 -6.73 -5.97 12.92
N ARG A 197 -5.41 -6.06 12.73
CA ARG A 197 -4.45 -5.20 13.43
C ARG A 197 -4.67 -3.72 13.13
N LEU A 198 -4.82 -3.37 11.86
CA LEU A 198 -5.05 -1.98 11.45
C LEU A 198 -6.37 -1.43 12.05
N ALA A 199 -7.41 -2.25 12.09
CA ALA A 199 -8.68 -1.86 12.70
C ALA A 199 -8.54 -1.59 14.20
N LEU A 200 -7.75 -2.39 14.92
CA LEU A 200 -7.48 -2.17 16.34
C LEU A 200 -6.68 -0.88 16.59
N GLU A 201 -5.66 -0.61 15.77
CA GLU A 201 -4.87 0.63 15.86
C GLU A 201 -5.75 1.87 15.65
N LEU A 202 -6.63 1.85 14.64
CA LEU A 202 -7.59 2.95 14.39
C LEU A 202 -8.58 3.14 15.55
N GLN A 203 -9.02 2.05 16.18
CA GLN A 203 -9.90 2.12 17.34
C GLN A 203 -9.21 2.80 18.53
N GLN A 204 -7.95 2.45 18.79
CA GLN A 204 -7.15 3.04 19.87
C GLN A 204 -6.89 4.53 19.64
N GLU A 205 -6.59 4.92 18.40
CA GLU A 205 -6.42 6.33 18.02
C GLU A 205 -7.72 7.12 18.21
N ALA A 206 -8.86 6.55 17.82
CA ALA A 206 -10.16 7.18 18.02
C ALA A 206 -10.53 7.33 19.51
N GLU A 207 -10.20 6.35 20.34
CA GLU A 207 -10.41 6.43 21.80
C GLU A 207 -9.53 7.51 22.45
N ALA A 208 -8.24 7.56 22.07
CA ALA A 208 -7.33 8.60 22.55
C ALA A 208 -7.81 10.02 22.18
N LEU A 209 -8.29 10.22 20.95
CA LEU A 209 -8.86 11.50 20.53
C LEU A 209 -10.11 11.87 21.35
N ARG A 210 -10.97 10.90 21.67
CA ARG A 210 -12.15 11.14 22.52
C ARG A 210 -11.75 11.55 23.94
N GLU A 211 -10.75 10.89 24.53
CA GLU A 211 -10.23 11.28 25.84
C GLU A 211 -9.61 12.70 25.83
N GLU A 212 -8.93 13.08 24.74
CA GLU A 212 -8.40 14.43 24.58
C GLU A 212 -9.52 15.47 24.43
N GLU A 213 -10.57 15.18 23.64
CA GLU A 213 -11.75 16.04 23.52
C GLU A 213 -12.47 16.21 24.86
N GLU A 214 -12.62 15.14 25.63
CA GLU A 214 -13.20 15.18 26.97
C GLU A 214 -12.36 16.07 27.90
N LYS A 215 -11.03 15.98 27.83
CA LYS A 215 -10.12 16.86 28.59
C LYS A 215 -10.20 18.31 28.17
N HIS A 216 -10.34 18.58 26.87
CA HIS A 216 -10.48 19.94 26.35
C HIS A 216 -11.82 20.59 26.72
N ASN A 217 -12.88 19.79 26.82
CA ASN A 217 -14.22 20.26 27.16
C ASN A 217 -14.46 20.48 28.66
N MET A 218 -13.50 20.12 29.53
CA MET A 218 -13.59 20.44 30.96
C MET A 218 -13.53 21.97 31.18
N PRO A 219 -14.36 22.53 32.08
CA PRO A 219 -14.37 23.97 32.35
C PRO A 219 -13.09 24.42 33.06
N ASP A 220 -12.64 25.64 32.75
CA ASP A 220 -11.50 26.27 33.41
C ASP A 220 -11.96 27.01 34.68
N CYS A 221 -11.28 26.77 35.80
CA CYS A 221 -11.46 27.55 37.01
C CYS A 221 -10.96 28.98 36.80
N LYS A 222 -11.79 30.00 37.02
CA LYS A 222 -11.41 31.40 36.78
C LYS A 222 -10.47 32.00 37.83
N ILE A 223 -10.15 31.25 38.90
CA ILE A 223 -9.23 31.69 39.95
C ILE A 223 -7.79 31.22 39.66
N CYS A 224 -7.58 29.93 39.40
CA CYS A 224 -6.25 29.38 39.10
C CYS A 224 -5.97 29.16 37.60
N PHE A 225 -7.01 29.21 36.74
CA PHE A 225 -6.96 28.90 35.32
C PHE A 225 -6.69 27.44 34.94
N ASP A 226 -6.77 26.52 35.91
CA ASP A 226 -6.66 25.08 35.67
C ASP A 226 -8.02 24.44 35.36
N LYS A 227 -8.00 23.26 34.73
CA LYS A 227 -9.20 22.46 34.42
C LYS A 227 -9.83 21.89 35.70
N ILE A 228 -11.16 21.92 35.78
CA ILE A 228 -11.92 21.36 36.92
C ILE A 228 -12.35 19.93 36.57
N GLU A 229 -11.98 18.97 37.42
CA GLU A 229 -12.42 17.58 37.30
C GLU A 229 -13.91 17.44 37.63
N PHE A 230 -14.59 16.45 37.04
CA PHE A 230 -16.03 16.25 37.24
C PHE A 230 -16.43 16.05 38.71
N GLU A 231 -15.53 15.48 39.52
CA GLU A 231 -15.77 15.21 40.95
C GLU A 231 -15.80 16.50 41.78
N ASP A 232 -15.14 17.56 41.30
CA ASP A 232 -15.05 18.87 41.96
C ASP A 232 -16.04 19.92 41.41
N LEU A 233 -16.94 19.52 40.50
CA LEU A 233 -17.92 20.42 39.91
C LEU A 233 -19.05 20.72 40.91
N ASN A 234 -19.05 21.94 41.46
CA ASN A 234 -20.20 22.48 42.16
C ASN A 234 -20.59 23.85 41.56
N PRO A 235 -21.41 23.88 40.50
CA PRO A 235 -21.73 25.12 39.80
C PRO A 235 -22.50 26.07 40.71
N LEU A 236 -22.10 27.34 40.70
CA LEU A 236 -22.90 28.41 41.31
C LEU A 236 -24.20 28.60 40.51
N ILE A 237 -25.19 29.27 41.11
CA ILE A 237 -26.47 29.64 40.46
C ILE A 237 -26.22 30.48 39.20
N CYS A 238 -25.13 31.26 39.18
CA CYS A 238 -24.72 32.04 38.01
C CYS A 238 -24.03 31.19 36.91
N GLY A 239 -23.81 29.90 37.12
CA GLY A 239 -23.22 28.95 36.18
C GLY A 239 -21.69 28.92 36.15
N HIS A 240 -21.01 29.81 36.89
CA HIS A 240 -19.54 29.80 36.99
C HIS A 240 -19.08 28.68 37.93
N MET A 241 -17.95 28.07 37.57
CA MET A 241 -17.38 26.92 38.25
C MET A 241 -15.95 27.22 38.71
N PHE A 242 -15.61 26.71 39.89
CA PHE A 242 -14.32 26.92 40.53
C PHE A 242 -13.92 25.64 41.25
N HIS A 243 -12.62 25.34 41.34
CA HIS A 243 -12.17 24.29 42.27
C HIS A 243 -12.59 24.67 43.69
N ARG A 244 -13.03 23.68 44.47
CA ARG A 244 -13.36 23.87 45.88
C ARG A 244 -12.19 24.50 46.65
N GLU A 245 -10.97 24.03 46.40
CA GLU A 245 -9.75 24.55 47.02
C GLU A 245 -9.45 26.01 46.67
N CYS A 246 -9.87 26.47 45.48
CA CYS A 246 -9.72 27.87 45.07
C CYS A 246 -10.83 28.76 45.65
N PHE A 247 -12.05 28.24 45.73
CA PHE A 247 -13.21 29.02 46.12
C PHE A 247 -13.34 29.16 47.65
N MET A 248 -13.00 28.14 48.43
CA MET A 248 -13.05 28.19 49.90
C MET A 248 -12.22 29.36 50.49
N PRO A 249 -10.94 29.57 50.10
CA PRO A 249 -10.16 30.71 50.59
C PRO A 249 -10.73 32.06 50.16
N TYR A 250 -11.32 32.14 48.96
CA TYR A 250 -11.99 33.36 48.49
C TYR A 250 -13.17 33.72 49.39
N ILE A 251 -14.05 32.75 49.69
CA ILE A 251 -15.19 32.95 50.60
C ILE A 251 -14.70 33.34 52.01
N LYS A 252 -13.70 32.62 52.54
CA LYS A 252 -13.11 32.93 53.86
C LYS A 252 -12.53 34.34 53.93
N LEU A 253 -11.85 34.78 52.88
CA LEU A 253 -11.32 36.14 52.78
C LEU A 253 -12.45 37.19 52.77
N LYS A 254 -13.54 36.93 52.06
CA LYS A 254 -14.72 37.81 52.03
C LYS A 254 -15.42 37.88 53.39
N ILE A 255 -15.63 36.76 54.07
CA ILE A 255 -16.25 36.72 55.41
C ILE A 255 -15.40 37.50 56.44
N THR A 256 -14.07 37.41 56.34
CA THR A 256 -13.16 38.09 57.28
C THR A 256 -12.96 39.57 56.96
N SER A 257 -13.14 39.98 55.70
CA SER A 257 -13.17 41.40 55.34
C SER A 257 -14.48 42.03 55.81
N LYS A 258 -14.40 43.01 56.73
CA LYS A 258 -15.58 43.71 57.27
C LYS A 258 -16.48 44.34 56.19
N ASP A 259 -15.95 44.58 54.99
CA ASP A 259 -16.64 45.23 53.88
C ASP A 259 -17.62 44.32 53.13
N ALA A 260 -17.63 43.01 53.35
CA ALA A 260 -18.36 42.06 52.50
C ALA A 260 -19.47 41.25 53.20
N VAL A 261 -19.87 41.60 54.43
CA VAL A 261 -20.86 40.83 55.21
C VAL A 261 -22.21 40.67 54.48
N ASN A 262 -22.61 41.66 53.67
CA ASN A 262 -23.90 41.64 52.98
C ASN A 262 -23.83 41.23 51.50
N ASN A 263 -22.66 41.29 50.86
CA ASN A 263 -22.55 41.16 49.41
C ASN A 263 -21.36 40.27 49.01
N ILE A 264 -21.35 39.02 49.49
CA ILE A 264 -20.43 38.02 48.93
C ILE A 264 -20.93 37.69 47.53
N SER A 265 -20.08 37.94 46.53
CA SER A 265 -20.42 37.80 45.12
C SER A 265 -19.43 36.90 44.39
N CYS A 266 -19.89 36.30 43.29
CA CYS A 266 -19.07 35.53 42.38
C CYS A 266 -17.86 36.36 41.90
N PRO A 267 -16.63 35.81 41.92
CA PRO A 267 -15.45 36.55 41.50
C PRO A 267 -15.39 36.84 39.99
N ASP A 268 -16.16 36.12 39.17
CA ASP A 268 -16.19 36.30 37.71
C ASP A 268 -17.30 37.27 37.26
N CYS A 269 -18.54 37.05 37.69
CA CYS A 269 -19.71 37.83 37.22
C CYS A 269 -20.31 38.79 38.26
N HIS A 270 -19.80 38.80 39.49
CA HIS A 270 -20.31 39.62 40.60
C HIS A 270 -21.77 39.39 41.01
N THR A 271 -22.43 38.33 40.52
CA THR A 271 -23.73 37.90 41.05
C THR A 271 -23.60 37.55 42.54
N GLU A 272 -24.51 38.05 43.37
CA GLU A 272 -24.57 37.74 44.80
C GLU A 272 -24.80 36.25 45.01
N LEU A 273 -24.05 35.68 45.96
CA LEU A 273 -24.18 34.27 46.33
C LEU A 273 -25.25 34.11 47.41
N ASP A 274 -26.02 33.03 47.34
CA ASP A 274 -26.96 32.71 48.39
C ASP A 274 -26.28 32.06 49.61
N ASN A 275 -27.01 31.96 50.71
CA ASN A 275 -26.48 31.39 51.94
C ASN A 275 -26.14 29.89 51.82
N GLN A 276 -26.82 29.15 50.93
CA GLN A 276 -26.57 27.73 50.72
C GLN A 276 -25.26 27.52 49.95
N GLU A 277 -25.04 28.29 48.87
CA GLU A 277 -23.79 28.32 48.12
C GLU A 277 -22.63 28.68 49.05
N ILE A 278 -22.79 29.71 49.88
CA ILE A 278 -21.75 30.08 50.84
C ILE A 278 -21.49 28.95 51.84
N GLN A 279 -22.54 28.31 52.36
CA GLN A 279 -22.41 27.20 53.31
C GLN A 279 -21.70 25.98 52.72
N ASP A 280 -21.97 25.64 51.46
CA ASP A 280 -21.37 24.47 50.78
C ASP A 280 -19.85 24.63 50.60
N TYR A 281 -19.38 25.87 50.51
CA TYR A 281 -17.98 26.26 50.31
C TYR A 281 -17.30 26.84 51.54
N CYS A 282 -17.91 26.77 52.71
CA CYS A 282 -17.36 27.34 53.94
C CYS A 282 -17.23 26.29 55.03
N GLU A 283 -16.19 26.40 55.85
CA GLU A 283 -16.13 25.61 57.07
C GLU A 283 -17.24 26.07 58.02
N PRO A 284 -17.86 25.16 58.79
CA PRO A 284 -18.97 25.51 59.69
C PRO A 284 -18.67 26.69 60.63
N GLN A 285 -17.43 26.78 61.13
CA GLN A 285 -16.99 27.86 62.02
C GLN A 285 -16.94 29.23 61.34
N ASP A 286 -16.60 29.28 60.05
CA ASP A 286 -16.54 30.53 59.30
C ASP A 286 -17.94 30.94 58.84
N TYR A 287 -18.82 29.97 58.55
CA TYR A 287 -20.24 30.23 58.28
C TYR A 287 -20.98 30.77 59.51
N GLU A 288 -20.74 30.22 60.71
CA GLU A 288 -21.30 30.76 61.96
C GLU A 288 -20.88 32.22 62.20
N LYS A 289 -19.63 32.59 61.85
CA LYS A 289 -19.17 33.98 61.93
C LYS A 289 -19.94 34.88 60.97
N LEU A 290 -20.19 34.43 59.74
CA LEU A 290 -20.99 35.18 58.77
C LEU A 290 -22.40 35.45 59.30
N ILE A 291 -23.09 34.42 59.79
CA ILE A 291 -24.44 34.56 60.37
C ILE A 291 -24.43 35.53 61.55
N LYS A 292 -23.42 35.44 62.43
CA LYS A 292 -23.26 36.38 63.53
C LYS A 292 -23.07 37.83 63.05
N PHE A 293 -22.23 38.05 62.05
CA PHE A 293 -22.02 39.39 61.49
C PHE A 293 -23.29 39.95 60.84
N GLN A 294 -24.04 39.14 60.10
CA GLN A 294 -25.32 39.54 59.51
C GLN A 294 -26.34 39.91 60.61
N PHE A 295 -26.38 39.14 61.70
CA PHE A 295 -27.23 39.45 62.85
C PHE A 295 -26.82 40.75 63.56
N ASP A 296 -25.52 40.94 63.82
CA ASP A 296 -25.01 42.16 64.46
C ASP A 296 -25.34 43.41 63.60
N LEU A 297 -25.15 43.34 62.28
CA LEU A 297 -25.55 44.41 61.35
C LEU A 297 -27.05 44.68 61.36
N PHE A 298 -27.88 43.62 61.40
CA PHE A 298 -29.32 43.77 61.49
C PHE A 298 -29.73 44.50 62.78
N VAL A 299 -29.13 44.15 63.92
CA VAL A 299 -29.38 44.84 65.20
C VAL A 299 -28.95 46.31 65.12
N GLU A 300 -27.76 46.60 64.57
CA GLU A 300 -27.27 47.97 64.42
C GLU A 300 -28.18 48.84 63.53
N GLN A 301 -28.69 48.30 62.43
CA GLN A 301 -29.58 49.01 61.51
C GLN A 301 -30.96 49.29 62.13
N ASN A 302 -31.43 48.42 63.03
CA ASN A 302 -32.76 48.53 63.66
C ASN A 302 -32.72 49.03 65.10
N ASN A 303 -31.54 49.44 65.61
CA ASN A 303 -31.37 49.83 67.02
C ASN A 303 -32.32 50.95 67.47
N ASN A 304 -32.73 51.84 66.56
CA ASN A 304 -33.70 52.91 66.85
C ASN A 304 -35.12 52.40 67.11
N GLU A 305 -35.48 51.22 66.60
CA GLU A 305 -36.78 50.59 66.86
C GLU A 305 -36.74 49.79 68.17
N PHE A 306 -35.63 49.12 68.46
CA PHE A 306 -35.48 48.31 69.68
C PHE A 306 -35.27 49.13 70.96
N LEU A 307 -34.77 50.37 70.86
CA LEU A 307 -34.61 51.27 72.01
C LEU A 307 -35.93 51.96 72.45
N ASN A 308 -37.01 51.83 71.68
CA ASN A 308 -38.32 52.44 71.97
C ASN A 308 -39.34 51.46 72.59
N CYS A 309 -38.91 50.26 72.99
CA CYS A 309 -39.72 49.27 73.70
C CYS A 309 -39.39 49.21 75.19
#